data_AF-A0AAJ7QLI2-F1
#
_entry.id   AF-A0AAJ7QLI2-F1
#
_cell.length_a   1.000
_cell.length_b   1.000
_cell.length_c   1.000
_cell.angle_alpha   90.00
_cell.angle_beta   90.00
_cell.angle_gamma   90.00
#
_symmetry.space_group_name_H-M   'P 1'
#
loop_
_entity.id
_entity.type
_entity.pdbx_description
1 polymer ?
#
loop_
_entity_poly.entity_id
_entity_poly.type
_entity_poly.pdbx_seq_one_letter_code
_entity_poly.pdbx_strand_id
1 'polypeptide(L)'
;MRWIQSNEKERLKMRIAVLEESVKSSEVECKASRETVLRLVAELDRERRKAASSAAALDSLKVELDGLVVGRKSVEMDKETLLERLEASKRVIEAAKRESNCLEKQVEELERKLQSTQGETQAAEDKLQMFLKKVAGLLQVKSDDVILPTEKEVLQKLDKTVSEMEAKLRHVSKELSEQTELQHRTLQRAQLAEQQVQDLRERLQGLESELSTADMHRDGLRTKQSYEEFLEQLSETLVVDSIALDLGFDMRLKLILSRAEQLVKQEGTALVENKSLTYSLQRKLKSQKDQLESKGLHIQLLRKKVSELEEEKRCRSALAMQRDDAHLEARRLQKKLERLQGELRATKLSNTELKAQLSHTNELKLKVMEQSQTVQEQKKKLDQLVEGKAKVEKKLSSVSSDLQSREKKTREDQQQLSTLRQSLTQLSERERELVDFRMVVSQMLGLDATALALPNYEIIKLLEALLRAHHHHHHLHHHVNMPWHCPTHQRPHLPQIQDLPNSSSFDLSTSRSACPDNAVPLSET
;
A
#
# COMPACT_ATOMS: atom_id res chain seq x y z
N MET A 1 -33.96 -69.28 26.60
CA MET A 1 -32.72 -68.55 26.96
C MET A 1 -32.16 -67.73 25.79
N ARG A 2 -31.44 -68.31 24.80
CA ARG A 2 -30.67 -67.54 23.78
C ARG A 2 -31.40 -66.33 23.16
N TRP A 3 -32.67 -66.45 22.78
CA TRP A 3 -33.44 -65.36 22.16
C TRP A 3 -33.62 -64.14 23.08
N ILE A 4 -33.88 -64.38 24.38
CA ILE A 4 -34.00 -63.31 25.39
C ILE A 4 -32.65 -62.61 25.57
N GLN A 5 -31.54 -63.36 25.57
CA GLN A 5 -30.19 -62.79 25.64
C GLN A 5 -29.82 -61.97 24.39
N SER A 6 -30.31 -62.33 23.19
CA SER A 6 -30.14 -61.47 22.01
C SER A 6 -30.96 -60.19 22.14
N ASN A 7 -32.25 -60.30 22.48
CA ASN A 7 -33.14 -59.15 22.57
C ASN A 7 -32.66 -58.13 23.63
N GLU A 8 -32.15 -58.61 24.77
CA GLU A 8 -31.50 -57.77 25.78
C GLU A 8 -30.19 -57.14 25.28
N LYS A 9 -29.39 -57.87 24.49
CA LYS A 9 -28.17 -57.35 23.84
C LYS A 9 -28.49 -56.29 22.78
N GLU A 10 -29.55 -56.48 21.99
CA GLU A 10 -30.10 -55.47 21.07
C GLU A 10 -30.55 -54.22 21.84
N ARG A 11 -31.30 -54.38 22.93
CA ARG A 11 -31.74 -53.28 23.81
C ARG A 11 -30.57 -52.49 24.39
N LEU A 12 -29.51 -53.17 24.83
CA LEU A 12 -28.29 -52.54 25.34
C LEU A 12 -27.52 -51.80 24.23
N LYS A 13 -27.37 -52.36 23.02
CA LYS A 13 -26.80 -51.65 21.86
C LYS A 13 -27.56 -50.36 21.56
N MET A 14 -28.90 -50.43 21.48
CA MET A 14 -29.75 -49.26 21.22
C MET A 14 -29.52 -48.16 22.26
N ARG A 15 -29.46 -48.54 23.53
CA ARG A 15 -29.21 -47.61 24.65
C ARG A 15 -27.80 -47.03 24.64
N ILE A 16 -26.78 -47.79 24.23
CA ILE A 16 -25.41 -47.30 24.03
C ILE A 16 -25.39 -46.27 22.90
N ALA A 17 -25.98 -46.57 21.73
CA ALA A 17 -26.01 -45.65 20.58
C ALA A 17 -26.71 -44.31 20.91
N VAL A 18 -27.81 -44.35 21.67
CA VAL A 18 -28.49 -43.11 22.14
C VAL A 18 -27.62 -42.31 23.11
N LEU A 19 -26.87 -42.97 24.00
CA LEU A 19 -25.94 -42.30 24.91
C LEU A 19 -24.73 -41.71 24.15
N GLU A 20 -24.17 -42.44 23.19
CA GLU A 20 -23.09 -41.93 22.32
C GLU A 20 -23.52 -40.68 21.55
N GLU A 21 -24.74 -40.67 20.99
CA GLU A 21 -25.25 -39.51 20.26
C GLU A 21 -25.57 -38.33 21.18
N SER A 22 -26.10 -38.60 22.38
CA SER A 22 -26.29 -37.58 23.43
C SER A 22 -24.95 -36.95 23.86
N VAL A 23 -23.89 -37.75 24.01
CA VAL A 23 -22.53 -37.26 24.31
C VAL A 23 -22.00 -36.40 23.17
N LYS A 24 -22.06 -36.88 21.91
CA LYS A 24 -21.65 -36.09 20.72
C LYS A 24 -22.39 -34.75 20.63
N SER A 25 -23.70 -34.75 20.87
CA SER A 25 -24.52 -33.54 20.89
C SER A 25 -24.03 -32.55 21.96
N SER A 26 -23.84 -33.02 23.20
CA SER A 26 -23.32 -32.19 24.30
C SER A 26 -21.90 -31.67 24.05
N GLU A 27 -21.05 -32.43 23.36
CA GLU A 27 -19.72 -31.99 22.94
C GLU A 27 -19.79 -30.83 21.94
N VAL A 28 -20.69 -30.89 20.95
CA VAL A 28 -20.89 -29.82 19.96
C VAL A 28 -21.44 -28.55 20.64
N GLU A 29 -22.41 -28.71 21.54
CA GLU A 29 -22.94 -27.60 22.34
C GLU A 29 -21.87 -26.97 23.23
N CYS A 30 -21.06 -27.76 23.93
CA CYS A 30 -19.93 -27.28 24.73
C CYS A 30 -18.85 -26.56 23.90
N LYS A 31 -18.62 -26.97 22.64
CA LYS A 31 -17.72 -26.28 21.72
C LYS A 31 -18.29 -24.92 21.29
N ALA A 32 -19.57 -24.85 20.90
CA ALA A 32 -20.25 -23.60 20.54
C ALA A 32 -20.40 -22.62 21.72
N SER A 33 -20.65 -23.15 22.92
CA SER A 33 -20.64 -22.41 24.19
C SER A 33 -19.27 -21.80 24.46
N ARG A 34 -18.19 -22.61 24.42
CA ARG A 34 -16.81 -22.13 24.60
C ARG A 34 -16.43 -21.04 23.58
N GLU A 35 -16.76 -21.22 22.31
CA GLU A 35 -16.48 -20.22 21.28
C GLU A 35 -17.22 -18.90 21.56
N THR A 36 -18.48 -18.98 22.01
CA THR A 36 -19.27 -17.80 22.35
C THR A 36 -18.75 -17.08 23.60
N VAL A 37 -18.28 -17.81 24.61
CA VAL A 37 -17.57 -17.21 25.77
C VAL A 37 -16.29 -16.51 25.32
N LEU A 38 -15.48 -17.12 24.44
CA LEU A 38 -14.27 -16.49 23.90
C LEU A 38 -14.57 -15.21 23.11
N ARG A 39 -15.66 -15.20 22.33
CA ARG A 39 -16.14 -14.03 21.58
C ARG A 39 -16.54 -12.88 22.52
N LEU A 40 -17.36 -13.19 23.53
CA LEU A 40 -17.80 -12.22 24.54
C LEU A 40 -16.64 -11.67 25.38
N VAL A 41 -15.62 -12.47 25.69
CA VAL A 41 -14.40 -11.99 26.36
C VAL A 41 -13.63 -11.02 25.47
N ALA A 42 -13.47 -11.32 24.18
CA ALA A 42 -12.78 -10.42 23.23
C ALA A 42 -13.53 -9.10 23.01
N GLU A 43 -14.88 -9.13 23.02
CA GLU A 43 -15.74 -7.95 23.00
C GLU A 43 -15.61 -7.13 24.30
N LEU A 44 -15.67 -7.78 25.46
CA LEU A 44 -15.52 -7.15 26.77
C LEU A 44 -14.14 -6.49 26.95
N ASP A 45 -13.07 -7.11 26.47
CA ASP A 45 -11.72 -6.50 26.47
C ASP A 45 -11.55 -5.42 25.39
N ARG A 46 -12.39 -5.40 24.34
CA ARG A 46 -12.48 -4.26 23.41
C ARG A 46 -13.21 -3.07 24.05
N GLU A 47 -14.32 -3.30 24.75
CA GLU A 47 -15.05 -2.23 25.44
C GLU A 47 -14.27 -1.69 26.65
N ARG A 48 -13.55 -2.54 27.40
CA ARG A 48 -12.60 -2.09 28.45
C ARG A 48 -11.53 -1.14 27.89
N ARG A 49 -10.94 -1.45 26.74
CA ARG A 49 -9.94 -0.58 26.08
C ARG A 49 -10.54 0.75 25.63
N LYS A 50 -11.75 0.73 25.04
CA LYS A 50 -12.50 1.96 24.71
C LYS A 50 -12.77 2.80 25.97
N ALA A 51 -13.29 2.20 27.03
CA ALA A 51 -13.60 2.88 28.28
C ALA A 51 -12.34 3.53 28.90
N ALA A 52 -11.22 2.81 28.93
CA ALA A 52 -9.94 3.33 29.38
C ALA A 52 -9.45 4.51 28.52
N SER A 53 -9.56 4.42 27.17
CA SER A 53 -9.20 5.53 26.28
C SER A 53 -10.13 6.75 26.43
N SER A 54 -11.41 6.53 26.71
CA SER A 54 -12.39 7.61 26.97
C SER A 54 -12.11 8.30 28.30
N ALA A 55 -11.81 7.54 29.37
CA ALA A 55 -11.40 8.09 30.65
C ALA A 55 -10.11 8.94 30.52
N ALA A 56 -9.09 8.43 29.84
CA ALA A 56 -7.85 9.18 29.59
C ALA A 56 -8.08 10.47 28.78
N ALA A 57 -8.99 10.46 27.80
CA ALA A 57 -9.36 11.66 27.06
C ALA A 57 -10.12 12.68 27.94
N LEU A 58 -11.06 12.21 28.76
CA LEU A 58 -11.77 13.06 29.73
C LEU A 58 -10.82 13.68 30.77
N ASP A 59 -9.80 12.95 31.22
CA ASP A 59 -8.82 13.47 32.17
C ASP A 59 -7.85 14.47 31.52
N SER A 60 -7.50 14.32 30.23
CA SER A 60 -6.79 15.37 29.46
C SER A 60 -7.63 16.65 29.38
N LEU A 61 -8.91 16.52 29.01
CA LEU A 61 -9.84 17.65 28.90
C LEU A 61 -10.08 18.37 30.23
N LYS A 62 -10.02 17.67 31.37
CA LYS A 62 -10.04 18.31 32.71
C LYS A 62 -8.79 19.16 32.94
N VAL A 63 -7.60 18.62 32.66
CA VAL A 63 -6.33 19.36 32.84
C VAL A 63 -6.27 20.59 31.92
N GLU A 64 -6.77 20.46 30.69
CA GLU A 64 -6.91 21.59 29.76
C GLU A 64 -7.93 22.63 30.27
N LEU A 65 -9.07 22.19 30.80
CA LEU A 65 -10.08 23.08 31.40
C LEU A 65 -9.55 23.82 32.63
N ASP A 66 -8.85 23.13 33.54
CA ASP A 66 -8.23 23.73 34.73
C ASP A 66 -7.17 24.76 34.32
N GLY A 67 -6.35 24.45 33.32
CA GLY A 67 -5.39 25.38 32.72
C GLY A 67 -6.07 26.64 32.13
N LEU A 68 -7.18 26.46 31.41
CA LEU A 68 -7.98 27.57 30.86
C LEU A 68 -8.68 28.39 31.97
N VAL A 69 -9.09 27.77 33.08
CA VAL A 69 -9.64 28.48 34.25
C VAL A 69 -8.58 29.31 34.96
N VAL A 70 -7.35 28.79 35.11
CA VAL A 70 -6.22 29.56 35.68
C VAL A 70 -5.80 30.70 34.75
N GLY A 71 -5.68 30.45 33.44
CA GLY A 71 -5.34 31.47 32.46
C GLY A 71 -6.36 32.61 32.40
N ARG A 72 -7.66 32.28 32.44
CA ARG A 72 -8.74 33.28 32.50
C ARG A 72 -8.63 34.18 33.73
N LYS A 73 -8.40 33.61 34.92
CA LYS A 73 -8.23 34.36 36.17
C LYS A 73 -7.05 35.34 36.10
N SER A 74 -5.94 34.95 35.48
CA SER A 74 -4.82 35.87 35.23
C SER A 74 -5.25 37.06 34.37
N VAL A 75 -5.95 36.81 33.26
CA VAL A 75 -6.43 37.86 32.35
C VAL A 75 -7.50 38.74 33.01
N GLU A 76 -8.34 38.20 33.90
CA GLU A 76 -9.25 38.98 34.75
C GLU A 76 -8.47 39.94 35.67
N MET A 77 -7.42 39.47 36.37
CA MET A 77 -6.57 40.32 37.22
C MET A 77 -5.77 41.36 36.42
N ASP A 78 -5.24 41.00 35.26
CA ASP A 78 -4.54 41.92 34.36
C ASP A 78 -5.48 43.03 33.87
N LYS A 79 -6.73 42.67 33.54
CA LYS A 79 -7.79 43.63 33.19
C LYS A 79 -8.14 44.56 34.36
N GLU A 80 -8.25 44.05 35.58
CA GLU A 80 -8.54 44.85 36.77
C GLU A 80 -7.43 45.88 37.04
N THR A 81 -6.16 45.45 37.07
CA THR A 81 -5.03 46.38 37.26
C THR A 81 -4.88 47.40 36.11
N LEU A 82 -5.23 47.04 34.88
CA LEU A 82 -5.28 47.99 33.76
C LEU A 82 -6.42 49.01 33.90
N LEU A 83 -7.57 48.62 34.44
CA LEU A 83 -8.67 49.54 34.76
C LEU A 83 -8.31 50.50 35.91
N GLU A 84 -7.65 50.01 36.96
CA GLU A 84 -7.14 50.85 38.05
C GLU A 84 -6.12 51.89 37.55
N ARG A 85 -5.19 51.47 36.70
CA ARG A 85 -4.19 52.35 36.06
C ARG A 85 -4.85 53.38 35.13
N LEU A 86 -5.88 52.99 34.38
CA LEU A 86 -6.66 53.91 33.56
C LEU A 86 -7.39 54.95 34.43
N GLU A 87 -8.00 54.54 35.55
CA GLU A 87 -8.70 55.45 36.45
C GLU A 87 -7.76 56.35 37.27
N ALA A 88 -6.54 55.87 37.58
CA ALA A 88 -5.46 56.73 38.07
C ALA A 88 -5.04 57.77 37.02
N SER A 89 -4.85 57.35 35.76
CA SER A 89 -4.50 58.26 34.66
C SER A 89 -5.58 59.32 34.41
N LYS A 90 -6.87 58.96 34.45
CA LYS A 90 -7.97 59.93 34.38
C LYS A 90 -7.90 60.96 35.51
N ARG A 91 -7.70 60.51 36.76
CA ARG A 91 -7.58 61.42 37.92
C ARG A 91 -6.42 62.41 37.78
N VAL A 92 -5.28 61.96 37.25
CA VAL A 92 -4.13 62.85 36.93
C VAL A 92 -4.48 63.84 35.83
N ILE A 93 -5.11 63.41 34.74
CA ILE A 93 -5.54 64.30 33.64
C ILE A 93 -6.55 65.35 34.14
N GLU A 94 -7.53 64.96 34.96
CA GLU A 94 -8.48 65.90 35.55
C GLU A 94 -7.85 66.82 36.60
N ALA A 95 -6.77 66.41 37.28
CA ALA A 95 -5.99 67.32 38.13
C ALA A 95 -5.26 68.38 37.29
N ALA A 96 -4.53 67.95 36.25
CA ALA A 96 -3.80 68.85 35.34
C ALA A 96 -4.74 69.83 34.61
N LYS A 97 -5.96 69.42 34.23
CA LYS A 97 -6.99 70.33 33.71
C LYS A 97 -7.38 71.41 34.72
N ARG A 98 -7.60 71.06 35.99
CA ARG A 98 -7.96 72.05 37.04
C ARG A 98 -6.82 73.03 37.30
N GLU A 99 -5.57 72.56 37.23
CA GLU A 99 -4.38 73.40 37.32
C GLU A 99 -4.26 74.35 36.13
N SER A 100 -4.41 73.86 34.89
CA SER A 100 -4.45 74.68 33.67
C SER A 100 -5.51 75.78 33.77
N ASN A 101 -6.75 75.42 34.13
CA ASN A 101 -7.86 76.35 34.31
C ASN A 101 -7.67 77.33 35.50
N CYS A 102 -6.69 77.09 36.38
CA CYS A 102 -6.29 78.02 37.44
C CYS A 102 -5.21 78.99 36.94
N LEU A 103 -4.22 78.48 36.21
CA LEU A 103 -3.17 79.28 35.58
C LEU A 103 -3.75 80.24 34.52
N GLU A 104 -4.70 79.79 33.70
CA GLU A 104 -5.43 80.66 32.75
C GLU A 104 -6.06 81.87 33.45
N LYS A 105 -6.75 81.66 34.58
CA LYS A 105 -7.36 82.75 35.37
C LYS A 105 -6.33 83.68 36.00
N GLN A 106 -5.15 83.18 36.36
CA GLN A 106 -4.05 84.01 36.84
C GLN A 106 -3.48 84.88 35.71
N VAL A 107 -3.36 84.33 34.49
CA VAL A 107 -2.99 85.10 33.28
C VAL A 107 -4.03 86.18 32.99
N GLU A 108 -5.32 85.83 32.94
CA GLU A 108 -6.43 86.79 32.77
C GLU A 108 -6.43 87.91 33.84
N GLU A 109 -5.99 87.63 35.06
CA GLU A 109 -5.86 88.64 36.12
C GLU A 109 -4.62 89.52 35.97
N LEU A 110 -3.49 88.95 35.57
CA LEU A 110 -2.26 89.70 35.29
C LEU A 110 -2.43 90.60 34.07
N GLU A 111 -3.12 90.15 33.01
CA GLU A 111 -3.45 90.96 31.83
C GLU A 111 -4.36 92.15 32.20
N ARG A 112 -5.40 91.93 33.01
CA ARG A 112 -6.27 93.01 33.52
C ARG A 112 -5.50 94.02 34.38
N LYS A 113 -4.59 93.56 35.25
CA LYS A 113 -3.72 94.43 36.06
C LYS A 113 -2.78 95.24 35.18
N LEU A 114 -2.13 94.62 34.21
CA LEU A 114 -1.25 95.28 33.25
C LEU A 114 -1.98 96.40 32.51
N GLN A 115 -3.16 96.12 31.96
CA GLN A 115 -4.01 97.10 31.28
C GLN A 115 -4.41 98.28 32.19
N SER A 116 -4.77 98.03 33.47
CA SER A 116 -5.04 99.10 34.43
C SER A 116 -3.81 99.97 34.66
N THR A 117 -2.66 99.36 34.99
CA THR A 117 -1.42 100.10 35.24
C THR A 117 -0.96 100.91 34.03
N GLN A 118 -1.13 100.40 32.81
CA GLN A 118 -0.80 101.12 31.58
C GLN A 118 -1.68 102.37 31.38
N GLY A 119 -2.99 102.26 31.65
CA GLY A 119 -3.90 103.40 31.62
C GLY A 119 -3.60 104.43 32.71
N GLU A 120 -3.24 103.98 33.91
CA GLU A 120 -2.83 104.84 35.04
C GLU A 120 -1.52 105.58 34.74
N THR A 121 -0.52 104.92 34.13
CA THR A 121 0.72 105.59 33.71
C THR A 121 0.47 106.64 32.63
N GLN A 122 -0.34 106.34 31.60
CA GLN A 122 -0.65 107.32 30.56
C GLN A 122 -1.35 108.56 31.15
N ALA A 123 -2.33 108.34 32.02
CA ALA A 123 -3.03 109.41 32.72
C ALA A 123 -2.17 110.16 33.76
N ALA A 124 -0.95 109.69 34.06
CA ALA A 124 0.03 110.41 34.88
C ALA A 124 0.97 111.27 34.01
N GLU A 125 1.42 110.75 32.86
CA GLU A 125 2.20 111.48 31.86
C GLU A 125 1.47 112.73 31.36
N ASP A 126 0.18 112.60 31.01
CA ASP A 126 -0.67 113.70 30.56
C ASP A 126 -0.73 114.85 31.60
N LYS A 127 -0.79 114.49 32.89
CA LYS A 127 -0.83 115.46 34.01
C LYS A 127 0.52 116.17 34.18
N LEU A 128 1.63 115.44 34.06
CA LEU A 128 2.97 116.01 34.12
C LEU A 128 3.20 117.00 32.97
N GLN A 129 2.75 116.66 31.75
CA GLN A 129 2.85 117.53 30.58
C GLN A 129 2.01 118.82 30.74
N MET A 130 0.88 118.77 31.44
CA MET A 130 0.10 119.97 31.82
C MET A 130 0.78 120.81 32.90
N PHE A 131 1.45 120.19 33.88
CA PHE A 131 2.12 120.92 34.97
C PHE A 131 3.29 121.77 34.45
N LEU A 132 4.14 121.21 33.60
CA LEU A 132 5.32 121.91 33.04
C LEU A 132 4.94 123.21 32.31
N LYS A 133 3.78 123.23 31.63
CA LYS A 133 3.24 124.43 30.94
C LYS A 133 2.87 125.57 31.91
N LYS A 134 2.53 125.28 33.17
CA LYS A 134 2.19 126.32 34.17
C LYS A 134 3.43 126.98 34.78
N VAL A 135 4.46 126.21 35.09
CA VAL A 135 5.67 126.72 35.79
C VAL A 135 6.39 127.80 34.97
N ALA A 136 6.43 127.64 33.64
CA ALA A 136 7.04 128.61 32.74
C ALA A 136 6.42 130.03 32.81
N GLY A 137 5.16 130.17 33.25
CA GLY A 137 4.47 131.46 33.32
C GLY A 137 4.72 132.28 34.59
N LEU A 138 5.44 131.75 35.59
CA LEU A 138 5.57 132.36 36.93
C LEU A 138 6.91 133.06 37.20
N LEU A 139 7.89 132.99 36.29
CA LEU A 139 9.27 133.39 36.53
C LEU A 139 9.62 134.81 36.02
N GLN A 140 8.72 135.79 36.19
CA GLN A 140 8.86 137.13 35.61
C GLN A 140 8.41 138.25 36.60
N VAL A 141 9.22 139.33 36.71
CA VAL A 141 9.07 140.55 37.57
C VAL A 141 9.82 140.53 38.94
N LYS A 142 10.25 141.72 39.42
CA LYS A 142 11.05 142.04 40.65
C LYS A 142 10.69 143.43 41.24
N SER A 143 11.13 143.75 42.46
CA SER A 143 10.99 145.04 43.17
C SER A 143 12.04 145.25 44.30
N ASP A 144 12.31 146.49 44.72
CA ASP A 144 13.22 146.92 45.83
C ASP A 144 12.66 148.18 46.57
N ASP A 145 13.25 148.60 47.72
CA ASP A 145 12.67 149.57 48.71
C ASP A 145 13.66 150.66 49.28
N VAL A 146 13.25 151.47 50.29
CA VAL A 146 13.64 152.90 50.52
C VAL A 146 14.49 153.24 51.81
N ILE A 147 14.71 154.54 52.10
CA ILE A 147 15.83 155.25 52.80
C ILE A 147 15.48 155.80 54.21
N LEU A 148 16.47 156.19 55.07
CA LEU A 148 16.24 156.84 56.39
C LEU A 148 17.35 157.82 56.93
N PRO A 149 16.97 158.98 57.52
CA PRO A 149 17.76 159.80 58.51
C PRO A 149 16.91 160.29 59.74
N THR A 150 17.35 160.74 60.94
CA THR A 150 18.64 161.06 61.61
C THR A 150 19.19 162.51 61.47
N GLU A 151 19.65 163.27 62.49
CA GLU A 151 19.27 163.59 63.92
C GLU A 151 20.17 164.79 64.38
N LYS A 152 19.69 165.80 65.17
CA LYS A 152 20.56 166.69 65.99
C LYS A 152 19.91 167.62 67.07
N GLU A 153 19.02 167.14 67.93
CA GLU A 153 18.38 167.98 68.98
C GLU A 153 18.59 167.45 70.42
N VAL A 154 19.84 167.39 70.89
CA VAL A 154 20.19 166.60 72.10
C VAL A 154 20.17 167.38 73.42
N LEU A 155 20.68 168.62 73.45
CA LEU A 155 21.18 169.18 74.72
C LEU A 155 20.13 169.83 75.64
N GLN A 156 19.06 170.44 75.12
CA GLN A 156 17.99 171.00 75.97
C GLN A 156 16.99 169.93 76.45
N LYS A 157 17.12 168.69 75.98
CA LYS A 157 16.34 167.55 76.47
C LYS A 157 16.86 167.07 77.85
N LEU A 158 18.07 167.40 78.26
CA LEU A 158 18.81 166.65 79.30
C LEU A 158 18.11 166.58 80.69
N ASP A 159 17.75 167.69 81.33
CA ASP A 159 17.09 167.62 82.65
C ASP A 159 15.67 167.03 82.58
N LYS A 160 14.95 167.29 81.47
CA LYS A 160 13.67 166.61 81.21
C LYS A 160 13.89 165.11 81.01
N THR A 161 14.98 164.69 80.36
CA THR A 161 15.35 163.29 80.24
C THR A 161 15.88 162.70 81.53
N VAL A 162 16.39 163.45 82.52
CA VAL A 162 16.67 162.91 83.86
C VAL A 162 15.37 162.53 84.56
N SER A 163 14.38 163.44 84.63
CA SER A 163 13.06 163.12 85.23
C SER A 163 12.31 162.04 84.46
N GLU A 164 12.34 162.08 83.11
CA GLU A 164 11.81 160.99 82.30
C GLU A 164 12.63 159.70 82.42
N MET A 165 13.94 159.76 82.66
CA MET A 165 14.77 158.56 82.91
C MET A 165 14.44 157.95 84.26
N GLU A 166 14.21 158.71 85.34
CA GLU A 166 13.73 158.09 86.58
C GLU A 166 12.33 157.47 86.43
N ALA A 167 11.45 158.07 85.62
CA ALA A 167 10.15 157.49 85.30
C ALA A 167 10.32 156.21 84.47
N LYS A 168 11.15 156.23 83.42
CA LYS A 168 11.48 155.07 82.58
C LYS A 168 12.24 153.99 83.35
N LEU A 169 13.08 154.33 84.32
CA LEU A 169 13.84 153.39 85.14
C LEU A 169 12.93 152.72 86.17
N ARG A 170 11.98 153.45 86.78
CA ARG A 170 10.88 152.85 87.57
C ARG A 170 9.98 151.94 86.70
N HIS A 171 9.67 152.36 85.48
CA HIS A 171 8.87 151.56 84.53
C HIS A 171 9.61 150.28 84.09
N VAL A 172 10.86 150.38 83.64
CA VAL A 172 11.70 149.25 83.24
C VAL A 172 12.02 148.34 84.42
N SER A 173 12.20 148.88 85.63
CA SER A 173 12.35 148.05 86.85
C SER A 173 11.07 147.26 87.16
N LYS A 174 9.88 147.80 86.87
CA LYS A 174 8.61 147.10 87.01
C LYS A 174 8.43 146.04 85.92
N GLU A 175 8.67 146.38 84.66
CA GLU A 175 8.65 145.44 83.54
C GLU A 175 9.66 144.30 83.72
N LEU A 176 10.86 144.59 84.23
CA LEU A 176 11.87 143.58 84.55
C LEU A 176 11.42 142.67 85.70
N SER A 177 10.71 143.19 86.71
CA SER A 177 10.11 142.35 87.75
C SER A 177 9.00 141.45 87.21
N GLU A 178 8.10 141.97 86.37
CA GLU A 178 7.02 141.21 85.73
C GLU A 178 7.57 140.15 84.76
N GLN A 179 8.62 140.49 84.00
CA GLN A 179 9.30 139.58 83.09
C GLN A 179 10.09 138.49 83.81
N THR A 180 10.73 138.79 84.95
CA THR A 180 11.42 137.77 85.76
C THR A 180 10.43 136.84 86.47
N GLU A 181 9.28 137.33 86.93
CA GLU A 181 8.17 136.45 87.37
C GLU A 181 7.65 135.56 86.24
N LEU A 182 7.46 136.11 85.03
CA LEU A 182 6.97 135.35 83.87
C LEU A 182 7.99 134.28 83.45
N GLN A 183 9.29 134.61 83.45
CA GLN A 183 10.37 133.65 83.23
C GLN A 183 10.37 132.55 84.29
N HIS A 184 10.22 132.88 85.58
CA HIS A 184 10.18 131.90 86.67
C HIS A 184 8.97 130.95 86.54
N ARG A 185 7.77 131.48 86.28
CA ARG A 185 6.55 130.70 86.00
C ARG A 185 6.71 129.80 84.76
N THR A 186 7.38 130.29 83.72
CA THR A 186 7.65 129.52 82.49
C THR A 186 8.64 128.40 82.73
N LEU A 187 9.71 128.65 83.48
CA LEU A 187 10.71 127.65 83.87
C LEU A 187 10.09 126.57 84.77
N GLN A 188 9.29 126.93 85.76
CA GLN A 188 8.59 125.97 86.62
C GLN A 188 7.65 125.07 85.80
N ARG A 189 6.92 125.64 84.83
CA ARG A 189 6.07 124.86 83.91
C ARG A 189 6.89 123.94 82.98
N ALA A 190 8.06 124.39 82.52
CA ALA A 190 8.96 123.57 81.71
C ALA A 190 9.50 122.38 82.52
N GLN A 191 10.01 122.61 83.73
CA GLN A 191 10.49 121.55 84.64
C GLN A 191 9.40 120.51 84.95
N LEU A 192 8.16 120.95 85.19
CA LEU A 192 7.04 120.05 85.46
C LEU A 192 6.65 119.23 84.21
N ALA A 193 6.75 119.82 83.01
CA ALA A 193 6.57 119.09 81.75
C ALA A 193 7.73 118.12 81.45
N GLU A 194 8.97 118.47 81.78
CA GLU A 194 10.14 117.58 81.68
C GLU A 194 10.01 116.37 82.61
N GLN A 195 9.54 116.58 83.85
CA GLN A 195 9.20 115.50 84.78
C GLN A 195 8.12 114.58 84.20
N GLN A 196 6.99 115.13 83.72
CA GLN A 196 5.93 114.34 83.08
C GLN A 196 6.42 113.56 81.85
N VAL A 197 7.30 114.13 81.04
CA VAL A 197 7.91 113.44 79.90
C VAL A 197 8.85 112.33 80.35
N GLN A 198 9.57 112.50 81.46
CA GLN A 198 10.43 111.47 82.03
C GLN A 198 9.61 110.32 82.64
N ASP A 199 8.59 110.61 83.45
CA ASP A 199 7.65 109.62 83.99
C ASP A 199 7.01 108.78 82.87
N LEU A 200 6.62 109.43 81.76
CA LEU A 200 6.05 108.76 80.59
C LEU A 200 7.07 107.91 79.83
N ARG A 201 8.33 108.33 79.75
CA ARG A 201 9.42 107.52 79.14
C ARG A 201 9.71 106.27 79.95
N GLU A 202 9.86 106.40 81.27
CA GLU A 202 10.14 105.28 82.16
C GLU A 202 8.98 104.27 82.16
N ARG A 203 7.73 104.76 82.15
CA ARG A 203 6.55 103.91 82.00
C ARG A 203 6.47 103.23 80.63
N LEU A 204 6.83 103.93 79.55
CA LEU A 204 6.85 103.37 78.20
C LEU A 204 7.92 102.28 78.07
N GLN A 205 9.14 102.53 78.57
CA GLN A 205 10.23 101.55 78.61
C GLN A 205 9.85 100.30 79.43
N GLY A 206 9.13 100.49 80.54
CA GLY A 206 8.56 99.38 81.31
C GLY A 206 7.64 98.52 80.46
N LEU A 207 6.64 99.13 79.81
CA LEU A 207 5.68 98.44 78.93
C LEU A 207 6.35 97.77 77.71
N GLU A 208 7.39 98.36 77.13
CA GLU A 208 8.18 97.74 76.06
C GLU A 208 8.91 96.48 76.55
N SER A 209 9.44 96.49 77.78
CA SER A 209 10.08 95.30 78.38
C SER A 209 9.07 94.20 78.75
N GLU A 210 7.88 94.57 79.24
CA GLU A 210 6.77 93.63 79.50
C GLU A 210 6.28 93.00 78.19
N LEU A 211 6.12 93.80 77.12
CA LEU A 211 5.73 93.30 75.80
C LEU A 211 6.79 92.36 75.21
N SER A 212 8.07 92.76 75.24
CA SER A 212 9.18 91.95 74.71
C SER A 212 9.30 90.60 75.44
N THR A 213 9.16 90.60 76.77
CA THR A 213 9.15 89.34 77.53
C THR A 213 7.91 88.50 77.25
N ALA A 214 6.73 89.11 77.09
CA ALA A 214 5.51 88.39 76.71
C ALA A 214 5.59 87.75 75.31
N ASP A 215 6.18 88.45 74.32
CA ASP A 215 6.46 87.92 72.98
C ASP A 215 7.39 86.71 73.05
N MET A 216 8.49 86.79 73.80
CA MET A 216 9.41 85.66 74.01
C MET A 216 8.72 84.43 74.63
N HIS A 217 7.84 84.63 75.62
CA HIS A 217 7.07 83.53 76.21
C HIS A 217 6.08 82.92 75.22
N ARG A 218 5.37 83.74 74.43
CA ARG A 218 4.43 83.26 73.40
C ARG A 218 5.14 82.43 72.34
N ASP A 219 6.29 82.89 71.87
CA ASP A 219 6.98 82.20 70.77
C ASP A 219 7.68 80.93 71.27
N GLY A 220 8.15 80.89 72.52
CA GLY A 220 8.55 79.64 73.19
C GLY A 220 7.41 78.62 73.35
N LEU A 221 6.19 79.08 73.66
CA LEU A 221 4.99 78.22 73.69
C LEU A 221 4.61 77.70 72.30
N ARG A 222 4.73 78.52 71.24
CA ARG A 222 4.50 78.10 69.85
C ARG A 222 5.47 77.02 69.40
N THR A 223 6.77 77.17 69.71
CA THR A 223 7.75 76.11 69.42
C THR A 223 7.41 74.82 70.15
N LYS A 224 7.01 74.90 71.43
CA LYS A 224 6.56 73.73 72.21
C LYS A 224 5.35 73.04 71.56
N GLN A 225 4.32 73.79 71.17
CA GLN A 225 3.12 73.25 70.51
C GLN A 225 3.46 72.54 69.19
N SER A 226 4.28 73.14 68.33
CA SER A 226 4.72 72.50 67.08
C SER A 226 5.51 71.20 67.29
N TYR A 227 6.13 71.02 68.46
CA TYR A 227 6.82 69.78 68.83
C TYR A 227 5.88 68.74 69.45
N GLU A 228 4.80 69.17 70.13
CA GLU A 228 3.70 68.28 70.56
C GLU A 228 3.00 67.67 69.35
N GLU A 229 2.61 68.50 68.36
CA GLU A 229 2.00 68.08 67.09
C GLU A 229 2.90 67.12 66.27
N PHE A 230 4.21 67.40 66.21
CA PHE A 230 5.17 66.53 65.52
C PHE A 230 5.29 65.15 66.19
N LEU A 231 5.40 65.10 67.53
CA LEU A 231 5.45 63.83 68.25
C LEU A 231 4.11 63.07 68.16
N GLU A 232 3.00 63.77 67.97
CA GLU A 232 1.69 63.17 67.72
C GLU A 232 1.63 62.45 66.38
N GLN A 233 1.91 63.15 65.28
CA GLN A 233 1.98 62.56 63.94
C GLN A 233 2.98 61.38 63.88
N LEU A 234 4.11 61.47 64.58
CA LEU A 234 5.11 60.40 64.65
C LEU A 234 4.64 59.19 65.50
N SER A 235 3.85 59.43 66.55
CA SER A 235 3.23 58.36 67.35
C SER A 235 2.18 57.59 66.54
N GLU A 236 1.32 58.31 65.81
CA GLU A 236 0.32 57.70 64.93
C GLU A 236 0.99 56.90 63.80
N THR A 237 1.99 57.49 63.13
CA THR A 237 2.71 56.86 62.00
C THR A 237 3.40 55.55 62.40
N LEU A 238 3.96 55.47 63.60
CA LEU A 238 4.61 54.26 64.12
C LEU A 238 3.66 53.32 64.85
N VAL A 239 2.38 53.70 64.97
CA VAL A 239 1.35 53.03 65.79
C VAL A 239 1.91 52.71 67.18
N VAL A 240 2.26 53.77 67.90
CA VAL A 240 2.54 53.75 69.35
C VAL A 240 1.20 53.77 70.09
N ASP A 241 1.08 53.03 71.19
CA ASP A 241 -0.16 52.91 71.96
C ASP A 241 -0.73 54.28 72.38
N SER A 242 -2.06 54.43 72.38
CA SER A 242 -2.73 55.70 72.70
C SER A 242 -2.39 56.27 74.07
N ILE A 243 -1.97 55.44 75.02
CA ILE A 243 -1.47 55.86 76.34
C ILE A 243 -0.25 56.80 76.22
N ALA A 244 0.49 56.75 75.10
CA ALA A 244 1.60 57.67 74.83
C ALA A 244 1.18 59.11 74.48
N LEU A 245 -0.12 59.37 74.25
CA LEU A 245 -0.68 60.73 74.13
C LEU A 245 -0.69 61.44 75.49
N ASP A 246 -1.01 60.73 76.57
CA ASP A 246 -1.09 61.25 77.93
C ASP A 246 0.29 61.40 78.61
N LEU A 247 1.38 61.01 77.93
CA LEU A 247 2.75 61.01 78.47
C LEU A 247 3.55 62.24 78.00
N GLY A 248 4.25 62.85 78.96
CA GLY A 248 5.19 63.94 78.67
C GLY A 248 6.31 63.55 77.69
N PHE A 249 6.75 64.55 76.91
CA PHE A 249 7.72 64.47 75.80
C PHE A 249 8.80 63.38 75.95
N ASP A 250 9.57 63.40 77.03
CA ASP A 250 10.73 62.52 77.22
C ASP A 250 10.37 61.03 77.29
N MET A 251 9.14 60.70 77.71
CA MET A 251 8.64 59.33 77.73
C MET A 251 8.00 58.96 76.40
N ARG A 252 7.23 59.88 75.80
CA ARG A 252 6.66 59.72 74.45
C ARG A 252 7.75 59.45 73.41
N LEU A 253 8.85 60.22 73.45
CA LEU A 253 10.01 60.05 72.58
C LEU A 253 10.72 58.71 72.80
N LYS A 254 10.86 58.23 74.04
CA LYS A 254 11.44 56.90 74.33
C LYS A 254 10.56 55.76 73.82
N LEU A 255 9.23 55.88 73.91
CA LEU A 255 8.30 54.90 73.34
C LEU A 255 8.37 54.89 71.81
N ILE A 256 8.39 56.06 71.16
CA ILE A 256 8.63 56.23 69.71
C ILE A 256 9.93 55.52 69.28
N LEU A 257 11.04 55.76 69.97
CA LEU A 257 12.34 55.14 69.65
C LEU A 257 12.31 53.62 69.87
N SER A 258 11.77 53.15 71.00
CA SER A 258 11.64 51.71 71.28
C SER A 258 10.72 51.01 70.28
N ARG A 259 9.68 51.69 69.78
CA ARG A 259 8.76 51.19 68.76
C ARG A 259 9.44 51.09 67.39
N ALA A 260 10.20 52.12 66.99
CA ALA A 260 10.99 52.09 65.77
C ALA A 260 12.04 50.96 65.79
N GLU A 261 12.77 50.80 66.90
CA GLU A 261 13.69 49.67 67.09
C GLU A 261 13.00 48.30 67.01
N GLN A 262 11.80 48.17 67.59
CA GLN A 262 11.01 46.93 67.52
C GLN A 262 10.63 46.60 66.07
N LEU A 263 10.12 47.59 65.32
CA LEU A 263 9.70 47.43 63.93
C LEU A 263 10.88 47.00 63.04
N VAL A 264 12.05 47.65 63.19
CA VAL A 264 13.28 47.28 62.45
C VAL A 264 13.71 45.84 62.79
N LYS A 265 13.61 45.41 64.05
CA LYS A 265 13.92 44.03 64.47
C LYS A 265 12.92 43.02 63.87
N GLN A 266 11.63 43.35 63.87
CA GLN A 266 10.55 42.52 63.31
C GLN A 266 10.67 42.36 61.79
N GLU A 267 10.90 43.45 61.06
CA GLU A 267 11.12 43.42 59.61
C GLU A 267 12.42 42.67 59.26
N GLY A 268 13.48 42.86 60.05
CA GLY A 268 14.73 42.09 59.94
C GLY A 268 14.51 40.57 60.07
N THR A 269 13.71 40.12 61.04
CA THR A 269 13.35 38.71 61.17
C THR A 269 12.50 38.21 60.00
N ALA A 270 11.46 38.96 59.59
CA ALA A 270 10.61 38.59 58.47
C ALA A 270 11.39 38.51 57.13
N LEU A 271 12.37 39.39 56.92
CA LEU A 271 13.25 39.37 55.75
C LEU A 271 14.14 38.13 55.72
N VAL A 272 14.68 37.70 56.87
CA VAL A 272 15.47 36.47 56.99
C VAL A 272 14.61 35.23 56.75
N GLU A 273 13.40 35.19 57.31
CA GLU A 273 12.43 34.10 57.10
C GLU A 273 12.01 34.01 55.63
N ASN A 274 11.60 35.12 55.02
CA ASN A 274 11.25 35.18 53.60
C ASN A 274 12.43 34.75 52.70
N LYS A 275 13.66 35.19 52.98
CA LYS A 275 14.86 34.75 52.27
C LYS A 275 15.08 33.24 52.41
N SER A 276 14.87 32.67 53.60
CA SER A 276 14.98 31.22 53.82
C SER A 276 13.90 30.43 53.05
N LEU A 277 12.67 30.95 53.01
CA LEU A 277 11.56 30.39 52.25
C LEU A 277 11.83 30.44 50.75
N THR A 278 12.34 31.56 50.22
CA THR A 278 12.76 31.71 48.82
C THR A 278 13.81 30.67 48.45
N TYR A 279 14.87 30.46 49.25
CA TYR A 279 15.86 29.41 49.00
C TYR A 279 15.28 27.98 49.14
N SER A 280 14.27 27.78 49.98
CA SER A 280 13.56 26.50 50.09
C SER A 280 12.73 26.21 48.83
N LEU A 281 11.98 27.19 48.35
CA LEU A 281 11.19 27.12 47.12
C LEU A 281 12.08 26.98 45.88
N GLN A 282 13.18 27.72 45.79
CA GLN A 282 14.14 27.63 44.67
C GLN A 282 14.77 26.22 44.58
N ARG A 283 15.09 25.59 45.72
CA ARG A 283 15.57 24.19 45.75
C ARG A 283 14.49 23.19 45.34
N LYS A 284 13.24 23.37 45.79
CA LYS A 284 12.10 22.54 45.36
C LYS A 284 11.86 22.66 43.86
N LEU A 285 11.85 23.88 43.32
CA LEU A 285 11.69 24.17 41.90
C LEU A 285 12.79 23.50 41.06
N LYS A 286 14.06 23.60 41.49
CA LYS A 286 15.16 22.89 40.82
C LYS A 286 14.94 21.38 40.84
N SER A 287 14.66 20.79 42.00
CA SER A 287 14.43 19.34 42.12
C SER A 287 13.24 18.85 41.27
N GLN A 288 12.18 19.65 41.12
CA GLN A 288 11.04 19.34 40.24
C GLN A 288 11.42 19.46 38.76
N LYS A 289 12.22 20.45 38.37
CA LYS A 289 12.77 20.58 37.02
C LYS A 289 13.67 19.40 36.66
N ASP A 290 14.63 19.06 37.52
CA ASP A 290 15.54 17.92 37.33
C ASP A 290 14.75 16.59 37.19
N GLN A 291 13.67 16.42 37.98
CA GLN A 291 12.77 15.26 37.85
C GLN A 291 11.96 15.27 36.54
N LEU A 292 11.51 16.43 36.07
CA LEU A 292 10.76 16.57 34.82
C LEU A 292 11.65 16.26 33.61
N GLU A 293 12.90 16.75 33.60
CA GLU A 293 13.88 16.44 32.56
C GLU A 293 14.22 14.95 32.53
N SER A 294 14.42 14.32 33.70
CA SER A 294 14.61 12.86 33.81
C SER A 294 13.43 12.06 33.24
N LYS A 295 12.18 12.45 33.57
CA LYS A 295 10.96 11.85 32.98
C LYS A 295 10.86 12.09 31.48
N GLY A 296 11.25 13.27 31.00
CA GLY A 296 11.29 13.62 29.57
C GLY A 296 12.23 12.70 28.78
N LEU A 297 13.45 12.47 29.29
CA LEU A 297 14.42 11.54 28.70
C LEU A 297 13.88 10.09 28.68
N HIS A 298 13.21 9.65 29.75
CA HIS A 298 12.58 8.33 29.78
C HIS A 298 11.47 8.19 28.72
N ILE A 299 10.62 9.22 28.55
CA ILE A 299 9.58 9.26 27.50
C ILE A 299 10.20 9.24 26.10
N GLN A 300 11.31 9.94 25.87
CA GLN A 300 12.04 9.89 24.59
C GLN A 300 12.59 8.48 24.31
N LEU A 301 13.18 7.82 25.31
CA LEU A 301 13.68 6.45 25.20
C LEU A 301 12.55 5.45 24.89
N LEU A 302 11.41 5.55 25.56
CA LEU A 302 10.23 4.73 25.29
C LEU A 302 9.69 4.95 23.88
N ARG A 303 9.56 6.21 23.42
CA ARG A 303 9.15 6.54 22.04
C ARG A 303 10.07 5.91 21.01
N LYS A 304 11.40 5.99 21.22
CA LYS A 304 12.38 5.33 20.35
C LYS A 304 12.18 3.81 20.33
N LYS A 305 12.03 3.18 21.51
CA LYS A 305 11.84 1.73 21.62
C LYS A 305 10.55 1.24 20.95
N VAL A 306 9.48 2.05 20.96
CA VAL A 306 8.25 1.77 20.21
C VAL A 306 8.50 1.82 18.71
N SER A 307 9.18 2.87 18.19
CA SER A 307 9.54 2.94 16.76
C SER A 307 10.36 1.74 16.29
N GLU A 308 11.38 1.35 17.07
CA GLU A 308 12.21 0.17 16.81
C GLU A 308 11.35 -1.13 16.74
N LEU A 309 10.38 -1.30 17.64
CA LEU A 309 9.50 -2.48 17.67
C LEU A 309 8.45 -2.47 16.54
N GLU A 310 7.99 -1.31 16.11
CA GLU A 310 7.12 -1.17 14.95
C GLU A 310 7.86 -1.44 13.63
N GLU A 311 9.10 -0.99 13.50
CA GLU A 311 10.00 -1.33 12.39
C GLU A 311 10.28 -2.83 12.36
N GLU A 312 10.66 -3.43 13.49
CA GLU A 312 10.88 -4.87 13.58
C GLU A 312 9.61 -5.66 13.19
N LYS A 313 8.43 -5.23 13.66
CA LYS A 313 7.14 -5.81 13.27
C LYS A 313 6.89 -5.70 11.76
N ARG A 314 7.14 -4.53 11.16
CA ARG A 314 7.02 -4.30 9.70
C ARG A 314 7.95 -5.24 8.93
N CYS A 315 9.22 -5.37 9.34
CA CYS A 315 10.18 -6.30 8.74
C CYS A 315 9.76 -7.77 8.89
N ARG A 316 9.32 -8.20 10.09
CA ARG A 316 8.81 -9.56 10.35
C ARG A 316 7.60 -9.89 9.47
N SER A 317 6.69 -8.95 9.24
CA SER A 317 5.54 -9.12 8.33
C SER A 317 5.97 -9.23 6.86
N ALA A 318 6.92 -8.42 6.39
CA ALA A 318 7.45 -8.52 5.03
C ALA A 318 8.16 -9.88 4.78
N LEU A 319 8.96 -10.35 5.75
CA LEU A 319 9.61 -11.67 5.69
C LEU A 319 8.60 -12.83 5.74
N ALA A 320 7.47 -12.68 6.43
CA ALA A 320 6.40 -13.68 6.40
C ALA A 320 5.79 -13.78 5.00
N MET A 321 5.42 -12.65 4.38
CA MET A 321 4.88 -12.61 3.02
C MET A 321 5.86 -13.22 2.00
N GLN A 322 7.15 -12.87 2.05
CA GLN A 322 8.17 -13.45 1.17
C GLN A 322 8.31 -14.97 1.31
N ARG A 323 8.17 -15.52 2.53
CA ARG A 323 8.16 -16.99 2.72
C ARG A 323 6.90 -17.62 2.14
N ASP A 324 5.74 -17.00 2.30
CA ASP A 324 4.48 -17.54 1.78
C ASP A 324 4.46 -17.51 0.24
N ASP A 325 4.97 -16.45 -0.39
CA ASP A 325 5.20 -16.38 -1.84
C ASP A 325 6.18 -17.47 -2.32
N ALA A 326 7.31 -17.66 -1.62
CA ALA A 326 8.27 -18.71 -1.93
C ALA A 326 7.66 -20.13 -1.76
N HIS A 327 6.81 -20.34 -0.75
CA HIS A 327 6.06 -21.58 -0.58
C HIS A 327 5.01 -21.80 -1.68
N LEU A 328 4.38 -20.74 -2.20
CA LEU A 328 3.48 -20.82 -3.35
C LEU A 328 4.22 -21.19 -4.64
N GLU A 329 5.38 -20.59 -4.91
CA GLU A 329 6.21 -20.97 -6.06
C GLU A 329 6.79 -22.38 -5.93
N ALA A 330 7.26 -22.80 -4.75
CA ALA A 330 7.68 -24.18 -4.51
C ALA A 330 6.55 -25.18 -4.84
N ARG A 331 5.31 -24.90 -4.43
CA ARG A 331 4.13 -25.71 -4.77
C ARG A 331 3.78 -25.66 -6.27
N ARG A 332 3.98 -24.53 -6.96
CA ARG A 332 3.80 -24.40 -8.42
C ARG A 332 4.84 -25.23 -9.18
N LEU A 333 6.11 -25.17 -8.78
CA LEU A 333 7.20 -25.95 -9.36
C LEU A 333 7.04 -27.45 -9.09
N GLN A 334 6.65 -27.84 -7.88
CA GLN A 334 6.34 -29.25 -7.56
C GLN A 334 5.25 -29.81 -8.49
N LYS A 335 4.14 -29.10 -8.68
CA LYS A 335 3.07 -29.52 -9.62
C LYS A 335 3.53 -29.60 -11.07
N LYS A 336 4.51 -28.79 -11.49
CA LYS A 336 5.14 -28.93 -12.83
C LYS A 336 6.01 -30.19 -12.90
N LEU A 337 6.82 -30.47 -11.88
CA LEU A 337 7.64 -31.68 -11.79
C LEU A 337 6.78 -32.95 -11.78
N GLU A 338 5.69 -32.98 -11.03
CA GLU A 338 4.76 -34.11 -10.97
C GLU A 338 4.15 -34.44 -12.35
N ARG A 339 3.77 -33.41 -13.13
CA ARG A 339 3.29 -33.55 -14.51
C ARG A 339 4.37 -34.08 -15.46
N LEU A 340 5.54 -33.42 -15.49
CA LEU A 340 6.67 -33.81 -16.33
C LEU A 340 7.16 -35.24 -16.02
N GLN A 341 7.11 -35.66 -14.76
CA GLN A 341 7.39 -37.05 -14.37
C GLN A 341 6.32 -38.04 -14.83
N GLY A 342 5.05 -37.61 -14.90
CA GLY A 342 3.94 -38.41 -15.45
C GLY A 342 4.08 -38.58 -16.97
N GLU A 343 4.34 -37.49 -17.68
CA GLU A 343 4.65 -37.47 -19.11
C GLU A 343 5.85 -38.37 -19.43
N LEU A 344 6.98 -38.20 -18.72
CA LEU A 344 8.17 -39.06 -18.87
C LEU A 344 7.89 -40.54 -18.59
N ARG A 345 6.97 -40.86 -17.66
CA ARG A 345 6.52 -42.25 -17.41
C ARG A 345 5.70 -42.78 -18.59
N ALA A 346 4.77 -42.00 -19.13
CA ALA A 346 4.00 -42.37 -20.32
C ALA A 346 4.88 -42.58 -21.56
N THR A 347 5.83 -41.67 -21.83
CA THR A 347 6.79 -41.82 -22.93
C THR A 347 7.67 -43.06 -22.76
N LYS A 348 8.10 -43.38 -21.54
CA LYS A 348 8.86 -44.62 -21.25
C LYS A 348 8.03 -45.88 -21.51
N LEU A 349 6.76 -45.90 -21.08
CA LEU A 349 5.84 -47.03 -21.33
C LEU A 349 5.61 -47.24 -22.83
N SER A 350 5.30 -46.17 -23.57
CA SER A 350 5.17 -46.22 -25.03
C SER A 350 6.46 -46.67 -25.72
N ASN A 351 7.63 -46.23 -25.24
CA ASN A 351 8.93 -46.69 -25.78
C ASN A 351 9.18 -48.19 -25.52
N THR A 352 8.77 -48.73 -24.36
CA THR A 352 8.83 -50.17 -24.10
C THR A 352 7.81 -50.97 -24.92
N GLU A 353 6.62 -50.42 -25.16
CA GLU A 353 5.62 -51.04 -26.02
C GLU A 353 6.07 -51.09 -27.48
N LEU A 354 6.57 -49.99 -28.04
CA LEU A 354 7.13 -49.93 -29.39
C LEU A 354 8.33 -50.87 -29.56
N LYS A 355 9.16 -51.06 -28.52
CA LYS A 355 10.23 -52.08 -28.52
C LYS A 355 9.69 -53.51 -28.55
N ALA A 356 8.63 -53.80 -27.78
CA ALA A 356 7.95 -55.10 -27.81
C ALA A 356 7.33 -55.36 -29.20
N GLN A 357 6.59 -54.40 -29.74
CA GLN A 357 6.03 -54.45 -31.11
C GLN A 357 7.13 -54.67 -32.16
N LEU A 358 8.23 -53.92 -32.10
CA LEU A 358 9.38 -54.10 -33.01
C LEU A 358 10.01 -55.50 -32.89
N SER A 359 10.14 -56.04 -31.68
CA SER A 359 10.65 -57.40 -31.48
C SER A 359 9.73 -58.47 -32.09
N HIS A 360 8.41 -58.31 -31.96
CA HIS A 360 7.43 -59.21 -32.57
C HIS A 360 7.40 -59.07 -34.10
N THR A 361 7.52 -57.86 -34.65
CA THR A 361 7.66 -57.63 -36.10
C THR A 361 8.92 -58.31 -36.65
N ASN A 362 10.03 -58.29 -35.91
CA ASN A 362 11.25 -59.01 -36.28
C ASN A 362 11.07 -60.54 -36.23
N GLU A 363 10.36 -61.06 -35.22
CA GLU A 363 10.01 -62.49 -35.12
C GLU A 363 9.11 -62.94 -36.31
N LEU A 364 8.10 -62.15 -36.65
CA LEU A 364 7.24 -62.38 -37.83
C LEU A 364 8.05 -62.32 -39.12
N LYS A 365 8.97 -61.36 -39.25
CA LYS A 365 9.86 -61.24 -40.42
C LYS A 365 10.77 -62.47 -40.58
N LEU A 366 11.30 -63.01 -39.49
CA LEU A 366 12.08 -64.26 -39.51
C LEU A 366 11.22 -65.42 -40.00
N LYS A 367 10.02 -65.62 -39.45
CA LYS A 367 9.08 -66.66 -39.89
C LYS A 367 8.69 -66.53 -41.36
N VAL A 368 8.49 -65.31 -41.86
CA VAL A 368 8.24 -65.04 -43.29
C VAL A 368 9.46 -65.36 -44.16
N MET A 369 10.68 -65.13 -43.68
CA MET A 369 11.91 -65.52 -44.37
C MET A 369 12.09 -67.05 -44.39
N GLU A 370 11.82 -67.75 -43.30
CA GLU A 370 11.82 -69.22 -43.22
C GLU A 370 10.77 -69.87 -44.14
N GLN A 371 9.56 -69.29 -44.19
CA GLN A 371 8.52 -69.68 -45.14
C GLN A 371 8.95 -69.41 -46.58
N SER A 372 9.57 -68.26 -46.85
CA SER A 372 10.07 -67.93 -48.20
C SER A 372 11.17 -68.89 -48.64
N GLN A 373 12.09 -69.27 -47.75
CA GLN A 373 13.12 -70.26 -48.04
C GLN A 373 12.52 -71.65 -48.29
N THR A 374 11.60 -72.12 -47.43
CA THR A 374 10.98 -73.45 -47.62
C THR A 374 10.13 -73.51 -48.89
N VAL A 375 9.43 -72.42 -49.27
CA VAL A 375 8.78 -72.28 -50.59
C VAL A 375 9.79 -72.30 -51.73
N GLN A 376 10.95 -71.64 -51.60
CA GLN A 376 11.99 -71.67 -52.64
C GLN A 376 12.64 -73.06 -52.77
N GLU A 377 12.80 -73.81 -51.68
CA GLU A 377 13.26 -75.19 -51.69
C GLU A 377 12.22 -76.15 -52.28
N GLN A 378 10.95 -75.98 -51.94
CA GLN A 378 9.83 -76.70 -52.57
C GLN A 378 9.77 -76.41 -54.06
N LYS A 379 9.95 -75.15 -54.48
CA LYS A 379 10.04 -74.79 -55.89
C LYS A 379 11.21 -75.48 -56.59
N LYS A 380 12.43 -75.46 -56.03
CA LYS A 380 13.58 -76.20 -56.59
C LYS A 380 13.30 -77.70 -56.74
N LYS A 381 12.61 -78.32 -55.77
CA LYS A 381 12.18 -79.73 -55.83
C LYS A 381 11.10 -79.95 -56.91
N LEU A 382 10.16 -79.02 -57.07
CA LEU A 382 9.14 -79.04 -58.12
C LEU A 382 9.78 -78.90 -59.51
N ASP A 383 10.70 -77.95 -59.69
CA ASP A 383 11.45 -77.75 -60.95
C ASP A 383 12.22 -79.03 -61.33
N GLN A 384 12.88 -79.69 -60.37
CA GLN A 384 13.53 -81.00 -60.55
C GLN A 384 12.54 -82.12 -60.90
N LEU A 385 11.35 -82.15 -60.27
CA LEU A 385 10.31 -83.13 -60.57
C LEU A 385 9.67 -82.89 -61.95
N VAL A 386 9.55 -81.64 -62.39
CA VAL A 386 9.08 -81.28 -63.74
C VAL A 386 10.12 -81.65 -64.79
N GLU A 387 11.41 -81.39 -64.55
CA GLU A 387 12.49 -81.84 -65.44
C GLU A 387 12.58 -83.38 -65.48
N GLY A 388 12.41 -84.04 -64.33
CA GLY A 388 12.30 -85.50 -64.21
C GLY A 388 11.10 -86.06 -64.97
N LYS A 389 9.91 -85.46 -64.83
CA LYS A 389 8.71 -85.80 -65.62
C LYS A 389 9.01 -85.66 -67.09
N ALA A 390 9.55 -84.53 -67.55
CA ALA A 390 9.85 -84.31 -68.96
C ALA A 390 10.87 -85.33 -69.52
N LYS A 391 11.83 -85.78 -68.71
CA LYS A 391 12.77 -86.87 -69.07
C LYS A 391 12.05 -88.23 -69.18
N VAL A 392 11.12 -88.54 -68.26
CA VAL A 392 10.31 -89.78 -68.31
C VAL A 392 9.31 -89.74 -69.46
N GLU A 393 8.68 -88.60 -69.72
CA GLU A 393 7.70 -88.37 -70.78
C GLU A 393 8.34 -88.49 -72.17
N LYS A 394 9.57 -87.98 -72.35
CA LYS A 394 10.39 -88.23 -73.55
C LYS A 394 10.81 -89.71 -73.72
N LYS A 395 11.09 -90.42 -72.63
CA LYS A 395 11.35 -91.87 -72.69
C LYS A 395 10.09 -92.66 -73.03
N LEU A 396 8.95 -92.25 -72.49
CA LEU A 396 7.65 -92.89 -72.73
C LEU A 396 7.20 -92.68 -74.19
N SER A 397 7.39 -91.49 -74.77
CA SER A 397 7.07 -91.25 -76.18
C SER A 397 8.00 -92.01 -77.13
N SER A 398 9.30 -92.14 -76.80
CA SER A 398 10.23 -93.05 -77.51
C SER A 398 9.71 -94.49 -77.47
N VAL A 399 9.52 -95.05 -76.28
CA VAL A 399 9.07 -96.46 -76.12
C VAL A 399 7.69 -96.69 -76.74
N SER A 400 6.79 -95.70 -76.72
CA SER A 400 5.50 -95.78 -77.39
C SER A 400 5.62 -95.77 -78.92
N SER A 401 6.59 -95.03 -79.48
CA SER A 401 6.89 -95.03 -80.92
C SER A 401 7.54 -96.34 -81.35
N ASP A 402 8.50 -96.84 -80.56
CA ASP A 402 9.11 -98.16 -80.75
C ASP A 402 8.06 -99.27 -80.73
N LEU A 403 7.14 -99.25 -79.75
CA LEU A 403 6.02 -100.18 -79.65
C LEU A 403 5.05 -100.09 -80.83
N GLN A 404 4.65 -98.88 -81.27
CA GLN A 404 3.80 -98.72 -82.46
C GLN A 404 4.48 -99.25 -83.73
N SER A 405 5.79 -99.02 -83.90
CA SER A 405 6.54 -99.56 -85.05
C SER A 405 6.55 -101.10 -85.05
N ARG A 406 6.69 -101.71 -83.86
CA ARG A 406 6.70 -103.15 -83.66
C ARG A 406 5.32 -103.77 -83.84
N GLU A 407 4.27 -103.11 -83.33
CA GLU A 407 2.87 -103.49 -83.50
C GLU A 407 2.47 -103.49 -84.98
N LYS A 408 2.85 -102.43 -85.72
CA LYS A 408 2.62 -102.33 -87.16
C LYS A 408 3.31 -103.49 -87.91
N LYS A 409 4.57 -103.77 -87.59
CA LYS A 409 5.30 -104.90 -88.18
C LYS A 409 4.61 -106.24 -87.91
N THR A 410 4.16 -106.49 -86.68
CA THR A 410 3.39 -107.71 -86.38
C THR A 410 2.04 -107.79 -87.12
N ARG A 411 1.37 -106.67 -87.43
CA ARG A 411 0.20 -106.68 -88.31
C ARG A 411 0.55 -107.05 -89.75
N GLU A 412 1.66 -106.55 -90.27
CA GLU A 412 2.17 -106.86 -91.61
C GLU A 412 2.54 -108.36 -91.71
N ASP A 413 3.29 -108.89 -90.73
CA ASP A 413 3.62 -110.32 -90.62
C ASP A 413 2.35 -111.20 -90.52
N GLN A 414 1.35 -110.78 -89.75
CA GLN A 414 0.09 -111.51 -89.56
C GLN A 414 -0.82 -111.48 -90.80
N GLN A 415 -0.76 -110.41 -91.60
CA GLN A 415 -1.43 -110.36 -92.91
C GLN A 415 -0.80 -111.34 -93.91
N GLN A 416 0.53 -111.46 -93.95
CA GLN A 416 1.23 -112.45 -94.79
C GLN A 416 0.89 -113.90 -94.38
N LEU A 417 0.79 -114.17 -93.08
CA LEU A 417 0.32 -115.47 -92.56
C LEU A 417 -1.13 -115.79 -92.96
N SER A 418 -1.98 -114.77 -93.12
CA SER A 418 -3.39 -114.96 -93.51
C SER A 418 -3.54 -115.36 -94.98
N THR A 419 -2.76 -114.76 -95.89
CA THR A 419 -2.78 -115.11 -97.33
C THR A 419 -2.19 -116.49 -97.58
N LEU A 420 -1.07 -116.84 -96.94
CA LEU A 420 -0.49 -118.19 -97.04
C LEU A 420 -1.46 -119.30 -96.61
N ARG A 421 -2.29 -119.06 -95.58
CA ARG A 421 -3.31 -120.01 -95.14
C ARG A 421 -4.42 -120.21 -96.18
N GLN A 422 -4.88 -119.15 -96.84
CA GLN A 422 -5.91 -119.25 -97.89
C GLN A 422 -5.44 -120.09 -99.09
N SER A 423 -4.18 -119.95 -99.51
CA SER A 423 -3.60 -120.77 -100.58
C SER A 423 -3.55 -122.26 -100.23
N LEU A 424 -3.27 -122.59 -98.95
CA LEU A 424 -3.20 -123.98 -98.49
C LEU A 424 -4.57 -124.68 -98.54
N THR A 425 -5.64 -124.00 -98.13
CA THR A 425 -7.01 -124.55 -98.18
C THR A 425 -7.44 -124.94 -99.59
N GLN A 426 -7.16 -124.09 -100.59
CA GLN A 426 -7.55 -124.34 -101.99
C GLN A 426 -6.86 -125.56 -102.62
N LEU A 427 -5.67 -125.94 -102.14
CA LEU A 427 -4.99 -127.17 -102.56
C LEU A 427 -5.67 -128.43 -101.96
N SER A 428 -6.03 -128.37 -100.67
CA SER A 428 -6.69 -129.48 -99.95
C SER A 428 -8.12 -129.79 -100.39
N GLU A 429 -8.74 -128.90 -101.16
CA GLU A 429 -10.07 -129.11 -101.75
C GLU A 429 -9.95 -129.84 -103.09
N ARG A 430 -9.02 -129.42 -103.97
CA ARG A 430 -8.72 -130.11 -105.24
C ARG A 430 -8.19 -131.54 -105.06
N GLU A 431 -7.39 -131.78 -104.03
CA GLU A 431 -6.91 -133.14 -103.70
C GLU A 431 -8.07 -134.10 -103.41
N ARG A 432 -9.10 -133.61 -102.71
CA ARG A 432 -10.29 -134.36 -102.31
C ARG A 432 -11.15 -134.74 -103.52
N GLU A 433 -11.42 -133.78 -104.40
CA GLU A 433 -12.18 -133.99 -105.64
C GLU A 433 -11.57 -135.10 -106.52
N LEU A 434 -10.24 -135.16 -106.62
CA LEU A 434 -9.52 -136.19 -107.37
C LEU A 434 -9.60 -137.59 -106.73
N VAL A 435 -9.61 -137.67 -105.39
CA VAL A 435 -9.77 -138.93 -104.67
C VAL A 435 -11.18 -139.47 -104.80
N ASP A 436 -12.20 -138.62 -104.68
CA ASP A 436 -13.61 -139.00 -104.82
C ASP A 436 -13.94 -139.45 -106.25
N PHE A 437 -13.45 -138.73 -107.27
CA PHE A 437 -13.58 -139.14 -108.68
C PHE A 437 -13.00 -140.54 -108.93
N ARG A 438 -11.81 -140.83 -108.36
CA ARG A 438 -11.18 -142.16 -108.46
C ARG A 438 -12.01 -143.26 -107.77
N MET A 439 -12.66 -142.98 -106.64
CA MET A 439 -13.56 -143.96 -106.01
C MET A 439 -14.75 -144.30 -106.91
N VAL A 440 -15.45 -143.29 -107.43
CA VAL A 440 -16.67 -143.49 -108.24
C VAL A 440 -16.39 -144.31 -109.50
N VAL A 441 -15.32 -143.99 -110.24
CA VAL A 441 -14.93 -144.75 -111.44
C VAL A 441 -14.56 -146.20 -111.10
N SER A 442 -13.91 -146.45 -109.95
CA SER A 442 -13.55 -147.81 -109.52
C SER A 442 -14.79 -148.64 -109.21
N GLN A 443 -15.75 -148.07 -108.46
CA GLN A 443 -17.02 -148.74 -108.12
C GLN A 443 -17.87 -149.06 -109.36
N MET A 444 -17.93 -148.16 -110.34
CA MET A 444 -18.69 -148.37 -111.59
C MET A 444 -18.16 -149.51 -112.47
N LEU A 445 -16.92 -149.95 -112.28
CA LEU A 445 -16.30 -151.02 -113.07
C LEU A 445 -16.36 -152.41 -112.40
N GLY A 446 -17.04 -152.53 -111.25
CA GLY A 446 -17.14 -153.80 -110.52
C GLY A 446 -15.83 -154.26 -109.87
N LEU A 447 -14.85 -153.37 -109.76
CA LEU A 447 -13.57 -153.60 -109.09
C LEU A 447 -13.71 -153.25 -107.60
N ASP A 448 -13.15 -154.06 -106.70
CA ASP A 448 -13.24 -153.79 -105.26
C ASP A 448 -12.50 -152.49 -104.89
N ALA A 449 -13.28 -151.47 -104.54
CA ALA A 449 -12.79 -150.12 -104.29
C ALA A 449 -11.95 -149.99 -102.99
N THR A 450 -11.80 -151.05 -102.20
CA THR A 450 -10.99 -151.06 -100.98
C THR A 450 -9.50 -151.41 -101.22
N ALA A 451 -9.15 -151.95 -102.38
CA ALA A 451 -7.78 -152.33 -102.71
C ALA A 451 -6.91 -151.12 -103.10
N LEU A 452 -6.07 -150.64 -102.17
CA LEU A 452 -5.17 -149.48 -102.36
C LEU A 452 -3.97 -149.72 -103.32
N ALA A 453 -4.07 -150.69 -104.23
CA ALA A 453 -2.97 -151.16 -105.07
C ALA A 453 -3.36 -151.43 -106.54
N LEU A 454 -4.50 -150.93 -107.04
CA LEU A 454 -4.80 -150.95 -108.48
C LEU A 454 -4.08 -149.79 -109.20
N PRO A 455 -3.21 -150.07 -110.20
CA PRO A 455 -2.66 -149.04 -111.07
C PRO A 455 -3.73 -148.50 -112.02
N ASN A 456 -3.69 -147.20 -112.31
CA ASN A 456 -4.67 -146.53 -113.19
C ASN A 456 -4.80 -147.20 -114.58
N TYR A 457 -3.77 -147.90 -115.08
CA TYR A 457 -3.84 -148.57 -116.38
C TYR A 457 -4.80 -149.78 -116.40
N GLU A 458 -5.14 -150.39 -115.26
CA GLU A 458 -6.08 -151.54 -115.23
C GLU A 458 -7.54 -151.08 -115.26
N ILE A 459 -7.84 -150.00 -114.55
CA ILE A 459 -9.11 -149.25 -114.68
C ILE A 459 -9.32 -148.83 -116.14
N ILE A 460 -8.27 -148.31 -116.80
CA ILE A 460 -8.30 -147.94 -118.22
C ILE A 460 -8.47 -149.18 -119.13
N LYS A 461 -7.81 -150.31 -118.86
CA LYS A 461 -7.99 -151.55 -119.63
C LYS A 461 -9.42 -152.11 -119.55
N LEU A 462 -10.09 -152.05 -118.40
CA LEU A 462 -11.50 -152.46 -118.30
C LEU A 462 -12.44 -151.49 -119.04
N LEU A 463 -12.17 -150.19 -118.98
CA LEU A 463 -12.89 -149.20 -119.80
C LEU A 463 -12.71 -149.46 -121.31
N GLU A 464 -11.48 -149.73 -121.76
CA GLU A 464 -11.21 -150.11 -123.16
C GLU A 464 -11.86 -151.45 -123.57
N ALA A 465 -12.01 -152.40 -122.65
CA ALA A 465 -12.70 -153.67 -122.92
C ALA A 465 -14.22 -153.46 -123.07
N LEU A 466 -14.84 -152.67 -122.19
CA LEU A 466 -16.26 -152.30 -122.27
C LEU A 466 -16.57 -151.51 -123.56
N LEU A 467 -15.69 -150.60 -123.97
CA LEU A 467 -15.83 -149.83 -125.22
C LEU A 467 -15.76 -150.68 -126.50
N ARG A 468 -15.12 -151.86 -126.45
CA ARG A 468 -15.14 -152.83 -127.57
C ARG A 468 -16.39 -153.72 -127.57
N ALA A 469 -17.09 -153.85 -126.45
CA ALA A 469 -18.34 -154.60 -126.36
C ALA A 469 -19.55 -153.80 -126.88
N HIS A 470 -19.60 -152.49 -126.64
CA HIS A 470 -20.65 -151.60 -127.16
C HIS A 470 -20.34 -151.06 -128.57
N HIS A 471 -20.34 -151.96 -129.57
CA HIS A 471 -20.19 -151.58 -130.98
C HIS A 471 -21.49 -151.57 -131.80
N HIS A 472 -22.62 -151.99 -131.22
CA HIS A 472 -23.95 -151.90 -131.82
C HIS A 472 -24.96 -151.34 -130.82
N HIS A 473 -25.86 -150.49 -131.33
CA HIS A 473 -26.81 -149.66 -130.58
C HIS A 473 -26.16 -148.71 -129.56
N HIS A 474 -26.58 -147.45 -129.41
CA HIS A 474 -27.33 -146.47 -130.20
C HIS A 474 -27.53 -145.30 -129.23
N HIS A 475 -27.69 -144.09 -129.76
CA HIS A 475 -28.57 -143.05 -129.21
C HIS A 475 -28.22 -142.23 -127.93
N LEU A 476 -28.41 -140.92 -128.14
CA LEU A 476 -29.00 -139.90 -127.26
C LEU A 476 -28.12 -139.20 -126.19
N HIS A 477 -27.76 -137.97 -126.59
CA HIS A 477 -27.85 -136.72 -125.80
C HIS A 477 -26.90 -136.44 -124.62
N HIS A 478 -26.13 -135.36 -124.85
CA HIS A 478 -25.40 -134.55 -123.88
C HIS A 478 -24.21 -135.26 -123.19
N HIS A 479 -23.15 -134.56 -122.77
CA HIS A 479 -22.94 -133.10 -122.68
C HIS A 479 -21.56 -132.73 -123.28
N VAL A 480 -21.00 -131.56 -122.94
CA VAL A 480 -19.59 -131.15 -123.22
C VAL A 480 -19.37 -130.71 -124.70
N ASN A 481 -18.59 -129.68 -125.05
CA ASN A 481 -17.56 -128.98 -124.29
C ASN A 481 -17.69 -127.45 -124.27
N MET A 482 -17.62 -126.86 -123.08
CA MET A 482 -17.46 -125.42 -122.85
C MET A 482 -16.87 -125.23 -121.44
N PRO A 483 -15.79 -124.46 -121.27
CA PRO A 483 -15.52 -123.88 -119.97
C PRO A 483 -15.19 -122.37 -119.98
N TRP A 484 -16.09 -121.60 -119.38
CA TRP A 484 -15.82 -120.51 -118.44
C TRP A 484 -14.94 -119.30 -118.88
N HIS A 485 -15.61 -118.23 -119.31
CA HIS A 485 -15.26 -116.89 -118.83
C HIS A 485 -16.12 -116.56 -117.60
N CYS A 486 -15.51 -116.06 -116.52
CA CYS A 486 -16.17 -115.90 -115.21
C CYS A 486 -16.54 -114.42 -114.91
N PRO A 487 -17.80 -114.08 -114.56
CA PRO A 487 -18.24 -112.68 -114.38
C PRO A 487 -18.38 -112.22 -112.93
N THR A 488 -17.47 -111.36 -112.47
CA THR A 488 -17.58 -110.42 -111.32
C THR A 488 -16.53 -109.32 -111.58
N HIS A 489 -16.80 -108.01 -111.68
CA HIS A 489 -17.86 -107.12 -111.18
C HIS A 489 -17.98 -107.06 -109.64
N GLN A 490 -18.20 -105.84 -109.13
CA GLN A 490 -18.12 -105.40 -107.72
C GLN A 490 -16.67 -105.11 -107.23
N ARG A 491 -16.40 -104.11 -106.37
CA ARG A 491 -17.23 -103.06 -105.72
C ARG A 491 -16.41 -101.73 -105.55
N PRO A 492 -16.99 -100.60 -105.09
CA PRO A 492 -16.46 -99.25 -105.38
C PRO A 492 -16.32 -98.28 -104.18
N HIS A 493 -16.05 -97.00 -104.48
CA HIS A 493 -16.50 -95.74 -103.83
C HIS A 493 -16.70 -95.59 -102.29
N LEU A 494 -16.13 -94.48 -101.77
CA LEU A 494 -16.58 -93.63 -100.64
C LEU A 494 -16.55 -94.23 -99.20
N PRO A 495 -16.70 -93.40 -98.13
CA PRO A 495 -16.68 -91.92 -98.00
C PRO A 495 -15.33 -91.42 -97.39
N GLN A 496 -14.93 -90.15 -97.31
CA GLN A 496 -15.55 -88.83 -97.06
C GLN A 496 -15.83 -88.51 -95.56
N ILE A 497 -15.56 -87.25 -95.16
CA ILE A 497 -15.91 -86.52 -93.91
C ILE A 497 -14.86 -86.50 -92.76
N GLN A 498 -14.34 -85.28 -92.51
CA GLN A 498 -13.75 -84.69 -91.26
C GLN A 498 -12.49 -85.33 -90.63
N ASP A 499 -11.53 -84.58 -90.04
CA ASP A 499 -11.36 -83.12 -89.93
C ASP A 499 -9.86 -82.73 -89.77
N LEU A 500 -9.52 -81.47 -90.11
CA LEU A 500 -8.27 -80.70 -89.87
C LEU A 500 -6.88 -81.40 -89.92
N PRO A 501 -5.90 -80.76 -90.59
CA PRO A 501 -4.89 -80.07 -89.77
C PRO A 501 -4.51 -78.67 -90.27
N ASN A 502 -4.22 -77.75 -89.33
CA ASN A 502 -3.59 -76.47 -89.63
C ASN A 502 -2.09 -76.63 -89.87
N SER A 503 -1.57 -76.03 -90.94
CA SER A 503 -0.13 -75.91 -91.21
C SER A 503 0.21 -74.47 -91.58
N SER A 504 1.12 -73.86 -90.82
CA SER A 504 2.05 -72.76 -91.20
C SER A 504 1.48 -71.57 -92.02
N SER A 505 1.66 -70.30 -91.62
CA SER A 505 2.98 -69.71 -91.31
C SER A 505 2.90 -68.22 -90.90
N PHE A 506 4.05 -67.70 -90.46
CA PHE A 506 4.45 -66.28 -90.35
C PHE A 506 3.97 -65.42 -89.16
N ASP A 507 4.97 -64.87 -88.47
CA ASP A 507 4.91 -63.71 -87.58
C ASP A 507 4.54 -62.42 -88.33
N LEU A 508 3.98 -61.44 -87.60
CA LEU A 508 4.39 -60.02 -87.67
C LEU A 508 3.65 -59.14 -86.63
N SER A 509 4.17 -57.93 -86.40
CA SER A 509 3.66 -56.88 -85.49
C SER A 509 3.94 -57.13 -83.99
N THR A 510 4.83 -56.41 -83.27
CA THR A 510 5.39 -55.04 -83.36
C THR A 510 4.48 -53.91 -82.86
N SER A 511 4.70 -53.45 -81.62
CA SER A 511 4.71 -52.04 -81.11
C SER A 511 4.64 -52.09 -79.56
N ARG A 512 5.48 -51.48 -78.71
CA ARG A 512 6.25 -50.21 -78.71
C ARG A 512 5.41 -48.95 -78.43
N SER A 513 5.41 -48.47 -77.17
CA SER A 513 5.22 -47.08 -76.70
C SER A 513 5.25 -47.11 -75.14
N ALA A 514 6.28 -46.66 -74.42
CA ALA A 514 6.81 -45.30 -74.18
C ALA A 514 6.15 -44.57 -72.98
N CYS A 515 6.95 -43.83 -72.20
CA CYS A 515 6.54 -43.05 -71.02
C CYS A 515 5.82 -41.74 -71.39
N PRO A 516 5.11 -41.11 -70.45
CA PRO A 516 5.67 -39.99 -69.66
C PRO A 516 5.59 -40.24 -68.13
N ASP A 517 6.30 -39.59 -67.19
CA ASP A 517 7.10 -38.35 -67.09
C ASP A 517 6.41 -37.18 -66.32
N ASN A 518 7.17 -36.51 -65.43
CA ASN A 518 6.80 -35.38 -64.52
C ASN A 518 5.76 -35.71 -63.39
N ALA A 519 5.65 -34.99 -62.25
CA ALA A 519 6.18 -33.69 -61.83
C ALA A 519 6.28 -33.46 -60.28
N VAL A 520 7.50 -33.21 -59.78
CA VAL A 520 7.90 -32.24 -58.71
C VAL A 520 7.19 -32.27 -57.30
N PRO A 521 7.35 -31.34 -56.31
CA PRO A 521 7.63 -31.75 -54.92
C PRO A 521 6.73 -31.12 -53.83
N LEU A 522 7.08 -31.31 -52.55
CA LEU A 522 7.04 -30.22 -51.55
C LEU A 522 8.00 -30.49 -50.37
N SER A 523 8.35 -29.43 -49.65
CA SER A 523 9.28 -29.39 -48.52
C SER A 523 8.62 -28.71 -47.33
N GLU A 524 9.01 -29.07 -46.11
CA GLU A 524 8.80 -28.18 -44.95
C GLU A 524 9.87 -28.38 -43.87
N THR A 525 10.15 -27.29 -43.15
CA THR A 525 11.12 -27.15 -42.04
C THR A 525 10.49 -26.36 -40.91
#